data_AF-A0AAW8MBZ4-F1
#
_entry.id   AF-A0AAW8MBZ4-F1
#
_cell.length_a   1.000
_cell.length_b   1.000
_cell.length_c   1.000
_cell.angle_alpha   90.00
_cell.angle_beta   90.00
_cell.angle_gamma   90.00
#
_symmetry.space_group_name_H-M   'P 1'
#
loop_
_entity.id
_entity.type
_entity.pdbx_description
1 polymer ?
#
loop_
_entity_poly.entity_id
_entity_poly.type
_entity_poly.pdbx_seq_one_letter_code
_entity_poly.pdbx_strand_id
1 'polypeptide(L)'
;MDTPNKDQPNSPFNSTFPSLQDCPAAQRALDYYLKPSVSDAQQEHRFFDVNHNISAEEALVHACDLLRCAAATAHESANQLNGSSRDLAFSVVHMIDLVKVMLDRSLDGCPTR
;
A
#
# COMPACT_ATOMS: atom_id res chain seq x y z
N MET A 1 52.89 -23.51 -44.07
CA MET A 1 52.02 -22.34 -43.93
C MET A 1 50.60 -22.85 -43.71
N ASP A 2 50.20 -23.13 -42.47
CA ASP A 2 49.51 -22.21 -41.53
C ASP A 2 48.00 -22.15 -41.90
N THR A 3 46.99 -22.49 -41.09
CA THR A 3 46.80 -22.51 -39.61
C THR A 3 45.57 -23.39 -39.25
N PRO A 4 45.52 -24.06 -38.08
CA PRO A 4 44.27 -24.57 -37.50
C PRO A 4 43.66 -23.65 -36.44
N ASN A 5 42.33 -23.74 -36.38
CA ASN A 5 41.33 -23.40 -35.36
C ASN A 5 41.75 -22.96 -33.93
N LYS A 6 41.12 -21.86 -33.47
CA LYS A 6 40.41 -21.62 -32.20
C LYS A 6 41.10 -21.94 -30.86
N ASP A 7 41.57 -20.88 -30.21
CA ASP A 7 41.72 -20.78 -28.75
C ASP A 7 41.35 -19.34 -28.32
N GLN A 8 40.11 -19.12 -27.85
CA GLN A 8 39.80 -18.77 -26.46
C GLN A 8 40.75 -17.73 -25.82
N PRO A 9 40.24 -16.56 -25.39
CA PRO A 9 41.00 -15.69 -24.49
C PRO A 9 41.10 -16.39 -23.13
N ASN A 10 42.20 -17.09 -22.93
CA ASN A 10 42.71 -17.57 -21.66
C ASN A 10 43.08 -16.36 -20.77
N SER A 11 42.05 -15.72 -20.23
CA SER A 11 42.15 -15.03 -18.96
C SER A 11 42.52 -16.08 -17.91
N PRO A 12 43.67 -15.97 -17.22
CA PRO A 12 43.83 -16.69 -15.98
C PRO A 12 42.80 -16.09 -15.02
N PHE A 13 41.64 -16.74 -14.91
CA PHE A 13 40.82 -16.68 -13.72
C PHE A 13 41.68 -17.24 -12.60
N ASN A 14 42.55 -16.38 -12.09
CA ASN A 14 43.25 -16.57 -10.84
C ASN A 14 42.14 -16.49 -9.79
N SER A 15 41.53 -17.63 -9.52
CA SER A 15 40.44 -17.86 -8.57
C SER A 15 40.98 -17.75 -7.13
N THR A 16 41.75 -16.70 -6.87
CA THR A 16 41.80 -16.10 -5.54
C THR A 16 40.51 -15.31 -5.43
N PHE A 17 39.42 -15.98 -5.05
CA PHE A 17 38.26 -15.26 -4.57
C PHE A 17 38.77 -14.38 -3.41
N PRO A 18 38.81 -13.03 -3.54
CA PRO A 18 39.10 -12.21 -2.38
C PRO A 18 38.03 -12.59 -1.36
N SER A 19 38.46 -12.97 -0.15
CA SER A 19 37.52 -13.32 0.92
C SER A 19 36.48 -12.22 0.98
N LEU A 20 35.21 -12.55 0.75
CA LEU A 20 34.12 -11.57 0.71
C LEU A 20 34.03 -10.80 2.03
N GLN A 21 34.63 -11.37 3.09
CA GLN A 21 34.79 -10.81 4.42
C GLN A 21 35.67 -9.55 4.47
N ASP A 22 36.61 -9.37 3.55
CA ASP A 22 37.49 -8.19 3.51
C ASP A 22 36.94 -7.07 2.63
N CYS A 23 35.75 -7.25 2.04
CA CYS A 23 35.13 -6.23 1.21
C CYS A 23 34.34 -5.23 2.08
N PRO A 24 34.76 -3.95 2.16
CA PRO A 24 34.06 -2.95 2.97
C PRO A 24 32.65 -2.63 2.44
N ALA A 25 32.36 -2.99 1.19
CA ALA A 25 30.99 -2.95 0.65
C ALA A 25 30.16 -4.14 1.14
N ALA A 26 30.75 -5.33 1.23
CA ALA A 26 30.07 -6.52 1.77
C ALA A 26 29.78 -6.35 3.27
N GLN A 27 30.72 -5.80 4.04
CA GLN A 27 30.50 -5.53 5.45
C GLN A 27 29.44 -4.45 5.68
N ARG A 28 29.43 -3.38 4.86
CA ARG A 28 28.32 -2.41 4.87
C ARG A 28 26.97 -3.03 4.52
N ALA A 29 26.93 -3.94 3.56
CA ALA A 29 25.70 -4.66 3.22
C ALA A 29 25.27 -5.58 4.38
N LEU A 30 26.21 -6.30 5.00
CA LEU A 30 25.94 -7.16 6.14
C LEU A 30 25.40 -6.34 7.33
N ASP A 31 26.05 -5.22 7.68
CA ASP A 31 25.64 -4.34 8.76
C ASP A 31 24.27 -3.71 8.50
N TYR A 32 23.93 -3.39 7.24
CA TYR A 32 22.62 -2.87 6.89
C TYR A 32 21.51 -3.92 7.02
N TYR A 33 21.78 -5.15 6.58
CA TYR A 33 20.78 -6.22 6.54
C TYR A 33 20.67 -7.04 7.85
N LEU A 34 21.73 -7.10 8.67
CA LEU A 34 21.77 -7.90 9.90
C LEU A 34 21.55 -7.08 11.17
N LYS A 35 21.50 -5.75 11.10
CA LYS A 35 21.18 -4.92 12.26
C LYS A 35 19.66 -4.91 12.46
N PRO A 36 19.13 -5.41 13.59
CA PRO A 36 17.70 -5.47 13.82
C PRO A 36 17.20 -4.10 14.26
N SER A 37 17.10 -3.16 13.31
CA SER A 37 16.28 -1.93 13.40
C SER A 37 16.53 -1.05 12.16
N VAL A 38 16.14 -1.54 10.98
CA VAL A 38 15.93 -0.65 9.80
C VAL A 38 14.49 -0.66 9.31
N SER A 39 13.60 -1.41 9.98
CA SER A 39 12.18 -1.45 9.68
C SER A 39 11.35 -1.09 10.89
N ASP A 40 11.80 -0.14 11.72
CA ASP A 40 10.84 0.66 12.43
C ASP A 40 10.40 1.72 11.42
N ALA A 41 9.50 1.30 10.52
CA ALA A 41 8.74 2.24 9.71
C ALA A 41 8.08 3.14 10.73
N GLN A 42 8.68 4.32 10.94
CA GLN A 42 8.34 5.30 11.95
C GLN A 42 6.85 5.17 12.22
N GLN A 43 6.53 4.59 13.37
CA GLN A 43 5.15 4.40 13.76
C GLN A 43 4.65 5.82 14.01
N GLU A 44 4.21 6.49 12.93
CA GLU A 44 3.59 7.79 13.03
C GLU A 44 2.47 7.58 14.02
N HIS A 45 2.52 8.33 15.12
CA HIS A 45 1.48 8.34 16.13
C HIS A 45 0.20 8.86 15.47
N ARG A 46 -0.47 8.01 14.69
CA ARG A 46 -1.77 8.27 14.13
C ARG A 46 -2.74 8.14 15.28
N PHE A 47 -3.52 9.20 15.50
CA PHE A 47 -4.65 9.18 16.42
C PHE A 47 -5.67 8.08 16.07
N PHE A 48 -5.68 7.63 14.81
CA PHE A 48 -6.48 6.53 14.31
C PHE A 48 -5.59 5.55 13.53
N ASP A 49 -5.47 4.32 14.03
CA ASP A 49 -4.83 3.24 13.30
C ASP A 49 -5.88 2.26 12.77
N VAL A 50 -5.59 1.66 11.62
CA VAL A 50 -6.47 0.64 11.03
C VAL A 50 -6.20 -0.67 11.76
N ASN A 51 -7.20 -1.20 12.46
CA ASN A 51 -7.06 -2.48 13.13
C ASN A 51 -6.91 -3.60 12.10
N HIS A 52 -5.68 -4.07 11.89
CA HIS A 52 -5.38 -5.15 10.93
C HIS A 52 -5.91 -6.53 11.34
N ASN A 53 -6.48 -6.67 12.55
CA ASN A 53 -7.08 -7.93 13.02
C ASN A 53 -8.53 -8.13 12.58
N ILE A 54 -9.16 -7.16 11.91
CA ILE A 54 -10.53 -7.31 11.39
C ILE A 54 -10.50 -7.88 9.98
N SER A 55 -11.51 -8.69 9.64
CA SER A 55 -11.64 -9.22 8.27
C SER A 55 -11.99 -8.08 7.29
N ALA A 56 -11.73 -8.30 6.01
CA ALA A 56 -12.13 -7.34 4.98
C ALA A 56 -13.66 -7.12 4.95
N GLU A 57 -14.44 -8.17 5.21
CA GLU A 57 -15.90 -8.09 5.34
C GLU A 57 -16.31 -7.21 6.52
N GLU A 58 -15.71 -7.41 7.69
CA GLU A 58 -16.00 -6.60 8.89
C GLU A 58 -15.62 -5.13 8.67
N ALA A 59 -14.48 -4.88 8.02
CA ALA A 59 -14.04 -3.54 7.65
C ALA A 59 -15.03 -2.86 6.70
N LEU A 60 -15.59 -3.60 5.73
CA LEU A 60 -16.59 -3.10 4.80
C LEU A 60 -17.92 -2.80 5.49
N VAL A 61 -18.38 -3.66 6.41
CA VAL A 61 -19.58 -3.41 7.23
C VAL A 61 -19.40 -2.12 8.03
N HIS A 62 -18.27 -1.95 8.71
CA HIS A 62 -17.95 -0.72 9.42
C HIS A 62 -17.90 0.51 8.51
N ALA A 63 -17.34 0.39 7.32
CA ALA A 63 -17.33 1.48 6.35
C ALA A 63 -18.76 1.86 5.92
N CYS A 64 -19.62 0.88 5.65
CA CYS A 64 -21.03 1.10 5.31
C CYS A 64 -21.79 1.80 6.44
N ASP A 65 -21.57 1.41 7.70
CA ASP A 65 -22.16 2.08 8.86
C ASP A 65 -21.70 3.53 8.98
N LEU A 66 -20.40 3.79 8.78
CA LEU A 66 -19.86 5.15 8.76
C LEU A 66 -20.47 5.99 7.63
N LEU A 67 -20.62 5.44 6.43
CA LEU A 67 -21.27 6.11 5.30
C LEU A 67 -22.75 6.43 5.61
N ARG A 68 -23.46 5.52 6.29
CA ARG A 68 -24.84 5.75 6.73
C ARG A 68 -24.92 6.88 7.76
N CYS A 69 -24.03 6.90 8.75
CA CYS A 69 -23.92 7.99 9.72
C CYS A 69 -23.61 9.33 9.03
N ALA A 70 -22.63 9.34 8.12
CA ALA A 70 -22.25 10.54 7.37
C ALA A 70 -23.42 11.09 6.53
N ALA A 71 -24.18 10.21 5.86
CA ALA A 71 -25.36 10.61 5.09
C ALA A 71 -26.43 11.24 5.99
N ALA A 72 -26.71 10.65 7.16
CA ALA A 72 -27.65 11.21 8.12
C ALA A 72 -27.20 12.58 8.62
N THR A 73 -25.92 12.75 8.97
CA THR A 73 -25.35 14.04 9.39
C THR A 73 -25.41 15.09 8.27
N ALA A 74 -25.11 14.72 7.03
CA ALA A 74 -25.18 15.62 5.88
C ALA A 74 -26.62 16.05 5.58
N HIS A 75 -27.60 15.13 5.68
CA HIS A 75 -29.01 15.46 5.56
C HIS A 75 -29.50 16.38 6.65
N GLU A 76 -29.18 16.09 7.91
CA GLU A 76 -29.55 16.94 9.04
C GLU A 76 -28.92 18.34 8.90
N SER A 77 -27.66 18.41 8.46
CA SER A 77 -26.99 19.68 8.16
C SER A 77 -27.68 20.43 7.02
N ALA A 78 -28.06 19.74 5.94
CA ALA A 78 -28.77 20.33 4.82
C ALA A 78 -30.13 20.91 5.25
N ASN A 79 -30.86 20.21 6.14
CA ASN A 79 -32.14 20.67 6.66
C ASN A 79 -32.04 21.97 7.46
N GLN A 80 -30.89 22.21 8.12
CA GLN A 80 -30.63 23.42 8.89
C GLN A 80 -30.07 24.59 8.05
N LEU A 81 -29.73 24.34 6.78
CA LEU A 81 -29.15 25.31 5.86
C LEU A 81 -30.15 25.78 4.79
N ASN A 82 -29.85 26.89 4.13
CA ASN A 82 -30.63 27.44 3.02
C ASN A 82 -29.74 27.90 1.86
N GLY A 83 -30.34 28.03 0.67
CA GLY A 83 -29.65 28.47 -0.54
C GLY A 83 -28.45 27.58 -0.91
N SER A 84 -27.38 28.19 -1.42
CA SER A 84 -26.22 27.46 -1.93
C SER A 84 -25.50 26.59 -0.89
N SER A 85 -25.54 26.95 0.39
CA SER A 85 -24.94 26.12 1.45
C SER A 85 -25.68 24.80 1.65
N ARG A 86 -27.01 24.80 1.48
CA ARG A 86 -27.82 23.59 1.49
C ARG A 86 -27.52 22.72 0.27
N ASP A 87 -27.37 23.34 -0.90
CA ASP A 87 -27.04 22.63 -2.13
C ASP A 87 -25.68 21.93 -2.02
N LEU A 88 -24.69 22.58 -1.38
CA LEU A 88 -23.40 21.98 -1.06
C LEU A 88 -23.53 20.77 -0.11
N ALA A 89 -24.35 20.87 0.95
CA ALA A 89 -24.59 19.75 1.86
C ALA A 89 -25.26 18.56 1.14
N PHE A 90 -26.22 18.82 0.25
CA PHE A 90 -26.80 17.76 -0.59
C PHE A 90 -25.81 17.18 -1.60
N SER A 91 -24.85 17.96 -2.09
CA SER A 91 -23.76 17.42 -2.92
C SER A 91 -22.94 16.37 -2.16
N VAL A 92 -22.71 16.55 -0.85
CA VAL A 92 -22.05 15.54 -0.01
C VAL A 92 -22.87 14.25 0.07
N VAL A 93 -24.19 14.36 0.26
CA VAL A 93 -25.08 13.18 0.25
C VAL A 93 -24.96 12.44 -1.08
N HIS A 94 -25.00 13.17 -2.20
CA HIS A 94 -24.86 12.58 -3.52
C HIS A 94 -23.51 11.85 -3.70
N MET A 95 -22.41 12.43 -3.21
CA MET A 95 -21.11 11.76 -3.23
C MET A 95 -21.12 10.48 -2.40
N ILE A 96 -21.75 10.49 -1.22
CA ILE A 96 -21.87 9.29 -0.36
C ILE A 96 -22.65 8.18 -1.07
N ASP A 97 -23.75 8.52 -1.74
CA ASP A 97 -24.54 7.53 -2.48
C ASP A 97 -23.79 6.97 -3.69
N LEU A 98 -23.00 7.79 -4.38
CA LEU A 98 -22.12 7.31 -5.45
C LEU A 98 -21.05 6.34 -4.91
N VAL A 99 -20.45 6.65 -3.76
CA VAL A 99 -19.47 5.76 -3.11
C VAL A 99 -20.09 4.39 -2.81
N LYS A 100 -21.33 4.34 -2.30
CA LYS A 100 -22.03 3.06 -2.06
C LYS A 100 -22.20 2.25 -3.35
N VAL A 101 -22.64 2.89 -4.44
CA VAL A 101 -22.77 2.21 -5.75
C VAL A 101 -21.44 1.67 -6.25
N MET A 102 -20.35 2.44 -6.08
CA MET A 102 -19.01 1.98 -6.46
C MET A 102 -18.54 0.81 -5.58
N LEU A 103 -18.87 0.84 -4.29
CA LEU A 103 -18.56 -0.23 -3.36
C LEU A 103 -19.29 -1.52 -3.73
N ASP A 104 -20.60 -1.46 -3.94
CA ASP A 104 -21.42 -2.61 -4.34
C ASP A 104 -20.87 -3.27 -5.61
N ARG A 105 -20.53 -2.45 -6.62
CA ARG A 105 -19.89 -2.95 -7.86
C ARG A 105 -18.53 -3.58 -7.63
N SER A 106 -17.76 -3.09 -6.65
CA SER A 106 -16.47 -3.68 -6.29
C SER A 106 -16.64 -5.06 -5.66
N LEU A 107 -17.78 -5.34 -5.02
CA LEU A 107 -18.10 -6.64 -4.44
C LEU A 107 -18.64 -7.61 -5.49
N ASP A 108 -19.46 -7.13 -6.44
CA ASP A 108 -20.01 -7.94 -7.53
C ASP A 108 -18.94 -8.54 -8.47
N GLY A 109 -17.75 -7.96 -8.51
CA GLY A 109 -16.62 -8.45 -9.31
C GLY A 109 -15.83 -9.61 -8.67
N CYS A 110 -16.14 -10.00 -7.44
CA CYS A 110 -15.49 -11.13 -6.78
C CYS A 110 -16.17 -12.44 -7.23
N PRO A 111 -15.49 -13.33 -7.98
CA PRO A 111 -16.05 -14.64 -8.27
C PRO A 111 -16.22 -15.37 -6.93
N THR A 112 -17.47 -15.65 -6.58
CA THR A 112 -17.84 -16.53 -5.48
C THR A 112 -17.11 -17.86 -5.66
N ARG A 113 -16.10 -18.11 -4.83
CA ARG A 113 -15.33 -19.35 -4.80
C ARG A 113 -15.86 -20.25 -3.70
#